data_AF-A0A6H2U0I7-F1
#
_entry.id   AF-A0A6H2U0I7-F1
#
_cell.length_a   1.000
_cell.length_b   1.000
_cell.length_c   1.000
_cell.angle_alpha   90.00
_cell.angle_beta   90.00
_cell.angle_gamma   90.00
#
_symmetry.space_group_name_H-M   'P 1'
#
loop_
_entity.id
_entity.type
_entity.pdbx_description
1 polymer ?
#
loop_
_entity_poly.entity_id
_entity_poly.type
_entity_poly.pdbx_seq_one_letter_code
_entity_poly.pdbx_strand_id
1 'polypeptide(L)'
;PGVFDRLVNLQKLWLYENQLSALPAGVFDNLTQLTVLSLHTNQLHALPARVFDRLVNLQELYLGWNQLSALPVGVFDKLTQLTHLLLYNNQLKSIPRGAFDNLKSLTHIWLYNNPWDCACTDILYLSTWIGQNSGKVIKDSVNNPDSAVCSGTNTPVRAVTEASTSPSKCP
;
A
#
# COMPACT_ATOMS: atom_id res chain seq x y z
N PRO A 1 -5.16 -7.10 27.59
CA PRO A 1 -4.00 -7.45 26.75
C PRO A 1 -4.45 -7.82 25.34
N GLY A 2 -3.87 -7.17 24.33
CA GLY A 2 -3.99 -7.54 22.93
C GLY A 2 -3.34 -8.89 22.64
N VAL A 3 -3.78 -9.54 21.56
CA VAL A 3 -3.42 -10.94 21.22
C VAL A 3 -1.91 -11.11 20.99
N PHE A 4 -1.21 -10.06 20.57
CA PHE A 4 0.23 -10.10 20.30
C PHE A 4 1.09 -9.37 21.33
N ASP A 5 0.50 -8.80 22.39
CA ASP A 5 1.21 -7.89 23.30
C ASP A 5 2.44 -8.50 23.97
N ARG A 6 2.46 -9.83 24.16
CA ARG A 6 3.56 -10.56 24.80
C ARG A 6 4.59 -11.11 23.82
N LEU A 7 4.33 -11.04 22.51
CA LEU A 7 5.20 -11.56 21.46
C LEU A 7 6.25 -10.53 21.01
N VAL A 8 6.86 -9.83 21.97
CA VAL A 8 7.73 -8.66 21.72
C VAL A 8 8.99 -8.97 20.90
N ASN A 9 9.41 -10.24 20.84
CA ASN A 9 10.56 -10.70 20.07
C ASN A 9 10.18 -11.23 18.67
N LEU A 10 8.90 -11.13 18.27
CA LEU A 10 8.42 -11.65 17.00
C LEU A 10 9.05 -10.88 15.83
N GLN A 11 9.68 -11.60 14.91
CA GLN A 11 10.29 -11.01 13.71
C GLN A 11 9.41 -11.18 12.47
N LYS A 12 8.63 -12.25 12.40
CA LYS A 12 7.76 -12.55 11.26
C LYS A 12 6.37 -12.90 11.73
N LEU A 13 5.36 -12.24 11.17
CA LEU A 13 3.96 -12.48 11.47
C LEU A 13 3.21 -12.79 10.19
N TRP A 14 2.76 -14.03 10.07
CA TRP A 14 1.99 -14.55 8.94
C TRP A 14 0.52 -14.65 9.33
N LEU A 15 -0.31 -13.78 8.78
CA LEU A 15 -1.77 -13.74 8.96
C LEU A 15 -2.50 -13.87 7.62
N TYR A 16 -1.82 -14.36 6.59
CA TYR A 16 -2.37 -14.49 5.25
C TYR A 16 -3.34 -15.67 5.11
N GLU A 17 -4.14 -15.68 4.05
CA GLU A 17 -5.14 -16.73 3.78
C GLU A 17 -6.12 -16.94 4.95
N ASN A 18 -6.62 -15.82 5.48
CA ASN A 18 -7.62 -15.80 6.54
C ASN A 18 -8.85 -15.02 6.10
N GLN A 19 -9.80 -14.83 7.02
CA GLN A 19 -11.05 -14.10 6.79
C GLN A 19 -11.08 -12.81 7.62
N LEU A 20 -9.93 -12.18 7.85
CA LEU A 20 -9.86 -10.94 8.62
C LEU A 20 -10.57 -9.83 7.84
N SER A 21 -11.66 -9.32 8.41
CA SER A 21 -12.43 -8.21 7.85
C SER A 21 -11.98 -6.83 8.37
N ALA A 22 -11.34 -6.81 9.55
CA ALA A 22 -10.80 -5.62 10.18
C ALA A 22 -9.58 -5.96 11.06
N LEU A 23 -8.79 -4.93 11.37
CA LEU A 23 -7.71 -4.99 12.35
C LEU A 23 -8.07 -4.10 13.54
N PRO A 24 -7.90 -4.57 14.80
CA PRO A 24 -8.01 -3.68 15.95
C PRO A 24 -6.93 -2.59 15.91
N ALA A 25 -7.28 -1.38 16.34
CA ALA A 25 -6.28 -0.32 16.50
C ALA A 25 -5.17 -0.74 17.48
N GLY A 26 -3.92 -0.49 17.12
CA GLY A 26 -2.76 -0.82 17.96
C GLY A 26 -2.43 -2.32 18.05
N VAL A 27 -3.07 -3.20 17.25
CA VAL A 27 -2.86 -4.66 17.34
C VAL A 27 -1.39 -5.09 17.16
N PHE A 28 -0.56 -4.27 16.52
CA PHE A 28 0.86 -4.55 16.28
C PHE A 28 1.82 -3.66 17.10
N ASP A 29 1.33 -2.84 18.03
CA ASP A 29 2.14 -1.77 18.66
C ASP A 29 3.36 -2.29 19.45
N ASN A 30 3.26 -3.50 20.02
CA ASN A 30 4.34 -4.11 20.79
C ASN A 30 5.32 -4.93 19.92
N LEU A 31 5.09 -5.04 18.61
CA LEU A 31 5.89 -5.86 17.70
C LEU A 31 7.04 -5.06 17.07
N THR A 32 7.83 -4.36 17.90
CA THR A 32 8.88 -3.45 17.40
C THR A 32 10.04 -4.17 16.69
N GLN A 33 10.19 -5.48 16.90
CA GLN A 33 11.21 -6.32 16.26
C GLN A 33 10.75 -6.94 14.93
N LEU A 34 9.51 -6.65 14.49
CA LEU A 34 8.93 -7.26 13.30
C LEU A 34 9.60 -6.74 12.03
N THR A 35 10.05 -7.67 11.20
CA THR A 35 10.64 -7.41 9.87
C THR A 35 9.72 -7.83 8.73
N VAL A 36 8.83 -8.80 8.96
CA VAL A 36 7.86 -9.27 7.96
C VAL A 36 6.45 -9.30 8.54
N LEU A 37 5.51 -8.64 7.86
CA LEU A 37 4.09 -8.71 8.16
C LEU A 37 3.30 -9.09 6.90
N SER A 38 2.67 -10.26 6.94
CA SER A 38 1.84 -10.74 5.85
C SER A 38 0.37 -10.77 6.23
N LEU A 39 -0.42 -9.93 5.57
CA LEU A 39 -1.88 -9.82 5.68
C LEU A 39 -2.57 -10.13 4.35
N HIS A 40 -1.86 -10.69 3.38
CA HIS A 40 -2.39 -10.93 2.04
C HIS A 40 -3.51 -11.99 2.05
N THR A 41 -4.41 -11.97 1.06
CA THR A 41 -5.55 -12.91 0.99
C THR A 41 -6.39 -12.88 2.27
N ASN A 42 -6.97 -11.71 2.54
CA ASN A 42 -7.93 -11.47 3.62
C ASN A 42 -9.12 -10.65 3.07
N GLN A 43 -9.97 -10.14 3.96
CA GLN A 43 -11.18 -9.38 3.60
C GLN A 43 -11.12 -7.94 4.15
N LEU A 44 -9.90 -7.37 4.29
CA LEU A 44 -9.73 -6.04 4.86
C LEU A 44 -10.25 -4.97 3.90
N HIS A 45 -11.20 -4.18 4.37
CA HIS A 45 -11.79 -3.07 3.60
C HIS A 45 -11.09 -1.72 3.86
N ALA A 46 -10.50 -1.59 5.04
CA ALA A 46 -9.78 -0.41 5.50
C ALA A 46 -8.69 -0.82 6.52
N LEU A 47 -7.72 0.07 6.70
CA LEU A 47 -6.71 -0.05 7.75
C LEU A 47 -7.00 0.98 8.85
N PRO A 48 -6.83 0.65 10.14
CA PRO A 48 -6.83 1.66 11.19
C PRO A 48 -5.72 2.68 10.95
N ALA A 49 -5.97 3.94 11.29
CA ALA A 49 -4.91 4.95 11.28
C ALA A 49 -3.76 4.50 12.21
N ARG A 50 -2.51 4.76 11.78
CA ARG A 50 -1.29 4.46 12.56
C ARG A 50 -1.04 2.99 12.88
N VAL A 51 -1.75 2.05 12.24
CA VAL A 51 -1.65 0.60 12.54
C VAL A 51 -0.23 0.03 12.38
N PHE A 52 0.66 0.69 11.63
CA PHE A 52 2.03 0.27 11.42
C PHE A 52 3.08 1.19 12.07
N ASP A 53 2.69 2.22 12.83
CA ASP A 53 3.60 3.27 13.31
C ASP A 53 4.75 2.75 14.20
N ARG A 54 4.54 1.63 14.89
CA ARG A 54 5.55 1.01 15.78
C ARG A 54 6.45 0.01 15.06
N LEU A 55 6.15 -0.36 13.82
CA LEU A 55 6.88 -1.36 13.04
C LEU A 55 8.09 -0.75 12.33
N VAL A 56 8.94 -0.04 13.06
CA VAL A 56 10.07 0.74 12.52
C VAL A 56 11.18 -0.12 11.89
N ASN A 57 11.16 -1.43 12.15
CA ASN A 57 12.08 -2.42 11.58
C ASN A 57 11.46 -3.22 10.43
N LEU A 58 10.22 -2.90 10.02
CA LEU A 58 9.51 -3.65 8.98
C LEU A 58 10.20 -3.48 7.63
N GLN A 59 10.46 -4.60 6.97
CA GLN A 59 11.11 -4.69 5.66
C GLN A 59 10.13 -5.14 4.58
N GLU A 60 9.18 -6.00 4.92
CA GLU A 60 8.21 -6.57 3.98
C GLU A 60 6.79 -6.45 4.52
N LEU A 61 5.91 -5.82 3.75
CA LEU A 61 4.50 -5.64 4.05
C LEU A 61 3.63 -6.15 2.91
N TYR A 62 2.87 -7.21 3.18
CA TYR A 62 1.97 -7.84 2.22
C TYR A 62 0.52 -7.49 2.51
N LEU A 63 -0.09 -6.66 1.68
CA LEU A 63 -1.50 -6.24 1.77
C LEU A 63 -2.31 -6.62 0.52
N GLY A 64 -1.70 -7.36 -0.43
CA GLY A 64 -2.36 -7.76 -1.66
C GLY A 64 -3.52 -8.73 -1.43
N TRP A 65 -4.42 -8.86 -2.41
CA TRP A 65 -5.61 -9.70 -2.30
C TRP A 65 -6.46 -9.37 -1.06
N ASN A 66 -6.78 -8.09 -0.89
CA ASN A 66 -7.74 -7.60 0.09
C ASN A 66 -8.81 -6.77 -0.63
N GLN A 67 -9.60 -6.00 0.12
CA GLN A 67 -10.69 -5.16 -0.38
C GLN A 67 -10.48 -3.69 -0.01
N LEU A 68 -9.21 -3.28 0.15
CA LEU A 68 -8.85 -1.93 0.58
C LEU A 68 -9.35 -0.91 -0.45
N SER A 69 -10.26 -0.04 -0.01
CA SER A 69 -10.84 1.02 -0.85
C SER A 69 -10.07 2.34 -0.76
N ALA A 70 -9.38 2.57 0.36
CA ALA A 70 -8.52 3.72 0.61
C ALA A 70 -7.43 3.35 1.61
N LEU A 71 -6.38 4.17 1.66
CA LEU A 71 -5.32 4.11 2.68
C LEU A 71 -5.44 5.33 3.61
N PRO A 72 -5.27 5.15 4.93
CA PRO A 72 -5.17 6.29 5.83
C PRO A 72 -3.95 7.17 5.47
N VAL A 73 -4.10 8.49 5.60
CA VAL A 73 -2.97 9.43 5.44
C VAL A 73 -1.86 9.07 6.43
N GLY A 74 -0.63 8.97 5.93
CA GLY A 74 0.56 8.69 6.73
C GLY A 74 0.68 7.25 7.24
N VAL A 75 -0.14 6.31 6.77
CA VAL A 75 -0.14 4.90 7.25
C VAL A 75 1.23 4.20 7.10
N PHE A 76 2.11 4.69 6.22
CA PHE A 76 3.44 4.14 5.99
C PHE A 76 4.59 5.05 6.48
N ASP A 77 4.31 6.19 7.12
CA ASP A 77 5.31 7.23 7.40
C ASP A 77 6.47 6.76 8.29
N LYS A 78 6.25 5.75 9.13
CA LYS A 78 7.24 5.22 10.05
C LYS A 78 8.03 4.03 9.50
N LEU A 79 7.67 3.52 8.33
CA LEU A 79 8.24 2.31 7.73
C LEU A 79 9.50 2.64 6.91
N THR A 80 10.48 3.30 7.51
CA THR A 80 11.67 3.80 6.81
C THR A 80 12.58 2.69 6.28
N GLN A 81 12.50 1.49 6.86
CA GLN A 81 13.24 0.29 6.45
C GLN A 81 12.49 -0.60 5.44
N LEU A 82 11.28 -0.21 5.02
CA LEU A 82 10.46 -1.03 4.14
C LEU A 82 11.10 -1.13 2.75
N THR A 83 11.31 -2.36 2.29
CA THR A 83 11.88 -2.68 0.97
C THR A 83 10.81 -3.19 0.00
N HIS A 84 9.83 -3.94 0.52
CA HIS A 84 8.76 -4.55 -0.27
C HIS A 84 7.39 -4.12 0.24
N LEU A 85 6.58 -3.57 -0.66
CA LEU A 85 5.19 -3.20 -0.38
C LEU A 85 4.25 -3.77 -1.45
N LEU A 86 3.37 -4.67 -1.05
CA LEU A 86 2.44 -5.32 -1.97
C LEU A 86 1.02 -4.79 -1.72
N LEU A 87 0.49 -4.00 -2.66
CA LEU A 87 -0.86 -3.41 -2.61
C LEU A 87 -1.78 -3.89 -3.75
N TYR A 88 -1.28 -4.78 -4.61
CA TYR A 88 -2.00 -5.30 -5.77
C TYR A 88 -3.28 -6.07 -5.41
N ASN A 89 -4.22 -6.20 -6.35
CA ASN A 89 -5.51 -6.87 -6.12
C ASN A 89 -6.24 -6.31 -4.89
N ASN A 90 -6.55 -5.00 -4.93
CA ASN A 90 -7.36 -4.28 -3.96
C ASN A 90 -8.40 -3.41 -4.70
N GLN A 91 -9.08 -2.51 -4.00
CA GLN A 91 -10.10 -1.60 -4.55
C GLN A 91 -9.65 -0.13 -4.49
N LEU A 92 -8.34 0.11 -4.51
CA LEU A 92 -7.77 1.46 -4.40
C LEU A 92 -8.04 2.27 -5.67
N LYS A 93 -8.58 3.47 -5.49
CA LYS A 93 -8.82 4.43 -6.59
C LYS A 93 -7.73 5.48 -6.71
N SER A 94 -7.09 5.82 -5.60
CA SER A 94 -5.99 6.77 -5.53
C SER A 94 -5.07 6.40 -4.35
N ILE A 95 -3.94 7.11 -4.23
CA ILE A 95 -3.04 7.02 -3.08
C ILE A 95 -2.97 8.39 -2.42
N PRO A 96 -3.10 8.50 -1.08
CA PRO A 96 -2.97 9.77 -0.40
C PRO A 96 -1.65 10.45 -0.74
N ARG A 97 -1.70 11.78 -0.93
CA ARG A 97 -0.51 12.58 -1.22
C ARG A 97 0.56 12.33 -0.15
N GLY A 98 1.76 11.99 -0.60
CA GLY A 98 2.92 11.76 0.25
C GLY A 98 3.00 10.37 0.89
N ALA A 99 2.06 9.45 0.62
CA ALA A 99 2.01 8.15 1.29
C ALA A 99 3.29 7.30 1.16
N PHE A 100 4.11 7.54 0.13
CA PHE A 100 5.35 6.81 -0.12
C PHE A 100 6.62 7.65 0.11
N ASP A 101 6.50 8.91 0.51
CA ASP A 101 7.62 9.86 0.53
C ASP A 101 8.67 9.47 1.58
N ASN A 102 8.25 8.83 2.67
CA ASN A 102 9.12 8.38 3.77
C ASN A 102 9.68 6.95 3.58
N LEU A 103 9.28 6.24 2.52
CA LEU A 103 9.73 4.88 2.23
C LEU A 103 11.11 4.88 1.54
N LYS A 104 12.13 5.36 2.26
CA LYS A 104 13.47 5.61 1.70
C LYS A 104 14.19 4.35 1.22
N SER A 105 13.93 3.21 1.85
CA SER A 105 14.52 1.91 1.48
C SER A 105 13.69 1.12 0.46
N LEU A 106 12.58 1.66 -0.04
CA LEU A 106 11.68 0.91 -0.92
C LEU A 106 12.36 0.57 -2.24
N THR A 107 12.35 -0.72 -2.58
CA THR A 107 12.91 -1.27 -3.82
C THR A 107 11.86 -1.90 -4.72
N HIS A 108 10.81 -2.50 -4.13
CA HIS A 108 9.77 -3.19 -4.88
C HIS A 108 8.38 -2.79 -4.39
N ILE A 109 7.52 -2.38 -5.32
CA ILE A 109 6.11 -2.11 -5.05
C ILE A 109 5.23 -2.73 -6.13
N TRP A 110 4.14 -3.39 -5.70
CA TRP A 110 3.15 -3.97 -6.59
C TRP A 110 1.83 -3.22 -6.45
N LEU A 111 1.37 -2.61 -7.55
CA LEU A 111 0.20 -1.72 -7.59
C LEU A 111 -0.87 -2.17 -8.60
N TYR A 112 -0.60 -3.24 -9.36
CA TYR A 112 -1.48 -3.73 -10.42
C TYR A 112 -2.82 -4.24 -9.86
N ASN A 113 -3.82 -4.36 -10.75
CA ASN A 113 -5.17 -4.81 -10.39
C ASN A 113 -5.79 -4.01 -9.23
N ASN A 114 -5.75 -2.69 -9.36
CA ASN A 114 -6.54 -1.76 -8.56
C ASN A 114 -7.32 -0.86 -9.54
N PRO A 115 -8.56 -0.47 -9.23
CA PRO A 115 -9.39 0.36 -10.10
C PRO A 115 -8.97 1.85 -10.00
N TRP A 116 -7.74 2.17 -10.40
CA TRP A 116 -7.19 3.53 -10.32
C TRP A 116 -8.06 4.54 -11.07
N ASP A 117 -8.59 5.54 -10.37
CA ASP A 117 -9.41 6.60 -10.92
C ASP A 117 -8.52 7.71 -11.48
N CYS A 118 -8.24 7.62 -12.76
CA CYS A 118 -7.38 8.59 -13.46
C CYS A 118 -8.12 9.83 -13.97
N ALA A 119 -9.42 9.97 -13.70
CA ALA A 119 -10.18 11.16 -14.05
C ALA A 119 -10.12 12.21 -12.93
N CYS A 120 -10.06 11.76 -11.67
CA CYS A 120 -9.88 12.60 -10.49
C CYS A 120 -8.42 13.10 -10.35
N THR A 121 -8.23 14.34 -9.88
CA THR A 121 -6.90 14.94 -9.64
C THR A 121 -6.08 14.24 -8.56
N ASP A 122 -6.70 13.50 -7.65
CA ASP A 122 -5.99 12.80 -6.57
C ASP A 122 -5.02 11.74 -7.08
N ILE A 123 -5.17 11.30 -8.33
CA ILE A 123 -4.26 10.34 -8.98
C ILE A 123 -2.88 10.92 -9.26
N LEU A 124 -2.74 12.26 -9.34
CA LEU A 124 -1.52 12.91 -9.83
C LEU A 124 -0.30 12.63 -8.96
N TYR A 125 -0.51 12.43 -7.64
CA TYR A 125 0.56 11.98 -6.75
C TYR A 125 1.10 10.61 -7.20
N LEU A 126 0.22 9.64 -7.39
CA LEU A 126 0.61 8.29 -7.80
C LEU A 126 1.23 8.27 -9.19
N SER A 127 0.63 8.97 -10.16
CA SER A 127 1.18 9.10 -11.52
C SER A 127 2.62 9.62 -11.49
N THR A 128 2.84 10.75 -10.83
CA THR A 128 4.16 11.38 -10.70
C THR A 128 5.14 10.45 -10.00
N TRP A 129 4.71 9.82 -8.89
CA TRP A 129 5.56 8.94 -8.11
C TRP A 129 6.03 7.72 -8.93
N ILE A 130 5.13 7.07 -9.69
CA ILE A 130 5.49 5.95 -10.58
C ILE A 130 6.44 6.43 -11.68
N GLY A 131 6.19 7.61 -12.27
CA GLY A 131 7.08 8.20 -13.26
C GLY A 131 8.51 8.37 -12.76
N GLN A 132 8.68 8.84 -11.53
CA GLN A 132 9.98 9.05 -10.88
C GLN A 132 10.62 7.77 -10.33
N ASN A 133 9.82 6.74 -10.04
CA ASN A 133 10.25 5.49 -9.39
C ASN A 133 9.97 4.26 -10.27
N SER A 134 10.01 4.41 -11.60
CA SER A 134 9.62 3.37 -12.55
C SER A 134 10.37 2.05 -12.35
N GLY A 135 11.65 2.11 -11.99
CA GLY A 135 12.48 0.94 -11.68
C GLY A 135 12.06 0.13 -10.44
N LYS A 136 11.14 0.65 -9.62
CA LYS A 136 10.65 -0.01 -8.40
C LYS A 136 9.30 -0.71 -8.55
N VAL A 137 8.57 -0.43 -9.63
CA VAL A 137 7.22 -0.95 -9.83
C VAL A 137 7.28 -2.33 -10.49
N ILE A 138 6.72 -3.33 -9.83
CA ILE A 138 6.85 -4.73 -10.21
C ILE A 138 5.48 -5.31 -10.55
N LYS A 139 5.46 -6.21 -11.53
CA LYS A 139 4.36 -7.13 -11.78
C LYS A 139 4.94 -8.54 -11.84
N ASP A 140 4.35 -9.45 -11.05
CA ASP A 140 4.90 -10.78 -10.85
C ASP A 140 6.36 -10.68 -10.37
N SER A 141 7.34 -11.10 -11.18
CA SER A 141 8.77 -11.08 -10.86
C SER A 141 9.58 -10.10 -11.72
N VAL A 142 8.93 -9.22 -12.48
CA VAL A 142 9.62 -8.32 -13.43
C VAL A 142 9.27 -6.87 -13.19
N ASN A 143 10.25 -5.98 -13.42
CA ASN A 143 9.99 -4.55 -13.43
C ASN A 143 8.99 -4.22 -14.56
N ASN A 144 7.87 -3.62 -14.16
CA ASN A 144 6.80 -3.24 -15.09
C ASN A 144 6.09 -1.97 -14.57
N PRO A 145 6.61 -0.78 -14.89
CA PRO A 145 6.03 0.49 -14.46
C PRO A 145 4.67 0.81 -15.10
N ASP A 146 4.27 0.08 -16.14
CA ASP A 146 2.98 0.22 -16.81
C ASP A 146 1.90 -0.70 -16.24
N SER A 147 2.24 -1.49 -15.21
CA SER A 147 1.33 -2.48 -14.62
C SER A 147 0.17 -1.89 -13.80
N ALA A 148 0.34 -0.67 -13.27
CA ALA A 148 -0.76 0.11 -12.69
C ALA A 148 -1.47 0.85 -13.82
N VAL A 149 -2.73 0.50 -14.08
CA VAL A 149 -3.53 1.03 -15.19
C VAL A 149 -4.81 1.72 -14.70
N CYS A 150 -5.21 2.75 -15.42
CA CYS A 150 -6.42 3.51 -15.18
C CYS A 150 -7.67 2.65 -15.43
N SER A 151 -8.60 2.69 -14.47
CA SER A 151 -9.91 2.08 -14.61
C SER A 151 -10.65 2.69 -15.80
N GLY A 152 -11.22 1.83 -16.66
CA GLY A 152 -12.01 2.23 -17.82
C GLY A 152 -11.20 2.51 -19.10
N THR A 153 -9.95 2.98 -19.02
CA THR A 153 -9.14 3.27 -20.22
C THR A 153 -7.96 2.32 -20.44
N ASN A 154 -7.56 1.57 -19.40
CA ASN A 154 -6.34 0.73 -19.39
C ASN A 154 -5.04 1.49 -19.73
N THR A 155 -5.06 2.83 -19.65
CA THR A 155 -3.85 3.64 -19.82
C THR A 155 -2.94 3.49 -18.60
N PRO A 156 -1.61 3.41 -18.74
CA PRO A 156 -0.72 3.40 -17.58
C PRO A 156 -0.94 4.64 -16.70
N VAL A 157 -1.05 4.44 -15.39
CA VAL A 157 -1.26 5.53 -14.41
C VAL A 157 -0.15 6.58 -14.52
N ARG A 158 1.10 6.15 -14.77
CA ARG A 158 2.26 7.06 -14.93
C ARG A 158 2.20 7.97 -16.17
N ALA A 159 1.29 7.71 -17.11
CA ALA A 159 1.09 8.54 -18.28
C ALA A 159 0.03 9.64 -18.06
N VAL A 160 -0.64 9.63 -16.91
CA VAL A 160 -1.69 10.61 -16.57
C VAL A 160 -1.05 11.92 -16.15
N THR A 161 -1.57 13.02 -16.69
CA THR A 161 -1.11 14.39 -16.39
C THR A 161 -2.28 15.26 -15.97
N GLU A 162 -2.00 16.45 -15.46
CA GLU A 162 -3.03 17.42 -15.04
C GLU A 162 -4.04 17.71 -16.16
N ALA A 163 -3.59 17.74 -17.42
CA ALA A 163 -4.41 18.02 -18.59
C ALA A 163 -5.56 17.02 -18.82
N SER A 164 -5.44 15.78 -18.31
CA SER A 164 -6.47 14.74 -18.42
C SER A 164 -7.32 14.54 -17.15
N THR A 165 -7.02 15.27 -16.08
CA THR A 165 -7.67 15.14 -14.77
C THR A 165 -8.52 16.36 -14.43
N SER A 166 -9.45 16.22 -13.48
CA SER A 166 -10.21 17.36 -12.96
C SER A 166 -10.67 17.16 -11.51
N PRO A 167 -10.59 18.18 -10.62
CA PRO A 167 -11.12 18.09 -9.26
C PRO A 167 -12.63 17.84 -9.23
N SER A 168 -13.37 18.31 -10.23
CA SER A 168 -14.83 18.11 -10.30
C SER A 168 -15.23 16.67 -10.65
N LYS A 169 -14.26 15.82 -11.01
CA LYS A 169 -14.46 14.39 -11.28
C LYS A 169 -14.05 13.51 -10.09
N CYS A 170 -13.62 14.11 -8.98
CA CYS A 170 -13.36 13.39 -7.74
C CYS A 170 -14.67 13.09 -7.01
N PRO A 171 -14.79 11.93 -6.35
CA PRO A 171 -15.97 11.53 -5.58
C PRO A 171 -16.21 12.38 -4.34
#